data_AF-A0A424Y081-F1
#
_entry.id   AF-A0A424Y081-F1
#
_cell.length_a   1.000
_cell.length_b   1.000
_cell.length_c   1.000
_cell.angle_alpha   90.00
_cell.angle_beta   90.00
_cell.angle_gamma   90.00
#
_symmetry.space_group_name_H-M   'P 1'
#
loop_
_entity.id
_entity.type
_entity.pdbx_description
1 polymer ?
#
loop_
_entity_poly.entity_id
_entity_poly.type
_entity_poly.pdbx_seq_one_letter_code
_entity_poly.pdbx_strand_id
1 'polypeptide(L)'
;MKIIFAFVLAITLLTSPAAHSAEYQSDLSYVSNQIISRVDDGDITQMMQQLDLYRHAGLSYQSNLTVPMSVRNKGNDELAVLLGMFTFDANYAMVFGRMAESIDIRMFIRNTLLPRMKQGNRVDFTPARQGLMERLMRNPQDEQARKMLNEHVASQIKRNAELAEKDLEIMQMLVYGYYGAMIQGLYVATSMSMSLPLTPEIKDLFEYQLIRLQYLDELIHNLEHSDIREVLGQEKICSIIDPIIERLQVTRGELTSELIKDLNGIAVQARSEYVNP
;
A
#
# COMPACT_ATOMS: atom_id res chain seq x y z
N MET A 1 43.55 -19.33 55.81
CA MET A 1 44.15 -18.34 54.89
C MET A 1 43.02 -17.79 54.03
N LYS A 2 42.76 -16.48 54.14
CA LYS A 2 41.74 -15.74 53.37
C LYS A 2 42.11 -15.74 51.88
N ILE A 3 41.12 -15.75 51.00
CA ILE A 3 40.81 -14.64 50.06
C ILE A 3 39.40 -14.86 49.49
N ILE A 4 38.58 -13.84 49.69
CA ILE A 4 37.28 -13.55 49.09
C ILE A 4 37.57 -12.86 47.76
N PHE A 5 36.89 -13.22 46.66
CA PHE A 5 36.49 -12.32 45.54
C PHE A 5 35.50 -13.13 44.69
N ALA A 6 34.19 -12.88 44.75
CA ALA A 6 33.43 -11.73 44.24
C ALA A 6 32.64 -12.15 43.00
N PHE A 7 31.32 -12.19 43.17
CA PHE A 7 30.27 -11.89 42.21
C PHE A 7 30.76 -11.41 40.84
N VAL A 8 30.59 -12.25 39.82
CA VAL A 8 30.26 -11.76 38.47
C VAL A 8 28.86 -12.26 38.18
N LEU A 9 27.90 -11.43 38.58
CA LEU A 9 26.55 -11.44 38.07
C LEU A 9 26.67 -11.15 36.57
N ALA A 10 26.81 -12.20 35.76
CA ALA A 10 26.64 -12.10 34.33
C ALA A 10 25.15 -11.83 34.11
N ILE A 11 24.79 -10.55 34.15
CA ILE A 11 23.59 -10.03 33.54
C ILE A 11 23.79 -10.28 32.04
N THR A 12 23.47 -11.50 31.59
CA THR A 12 22.96 -11.68 30.23
C THR A 12 21.69 -10.85 30.20
N LEU A 13 21.84 -9.58 29.82
CA LEU A 13 20.80 -8.80 29.19
C LEU A 13 20.34 -9.64 28.01
N LEU A 14 19.37 -10.51 28.28
CA LEU A 14 18.35 -10.86 27.32
C LEU A 14 17.89 -9.52 26.78
N THR A 15 18.31 -9.21 25.56
CA THR A 15 17.74 -8.15 24.74
C THR A 15 16.30 -8.57 24.48
N SER A 16 15.46 -8.36 25.49
CA SER A 16 14.01 -8.43 25.34
C SER A 16 13.64 -7.48 24.20
N PRO A 17 12.75 -7.88 23.28
CA PRO A 17 12.19 -7.00 22.24
C PRO A 17 11.61 -5.69 22.81
N ALA A 18 11.31 -5.66 24.12
CA ALA A 18 10.78 -4.51 24.84
C ALA A 18 11.72 -3.29 24.93
N ALA A 19 13.03 -3.42 24.66
CA ALA A 19 13.93 -2.26 24.68
C ALA A 19 13.82 -1.41 23.39
N HIS A 20 13.39 -2.00 22.27
CA HIS A 20 13.25 -1.28 21.00
C HIS A 20 11.95 -0.44 20.96
N SER A 21 10.95 -0.73 21.81
CA SER A 21 9.63 -0.11 21.65
C SER A 21 9.54 1.32 22.16
N ALA A 22 10.35 1.75 23.14
CA ALA A 22 10.19 3.07 23.75
C ALA A 22 10.89 4.20 22.95
N GLU A 23 12.04 3.90 22.35
CA GLU A 23 12.85 4.87 21.60
C GLU A 23 12.19 5.25 20.26
N TYR A 24 11.57 4.27 19.60
CA TYR A 24 10.93 4.48 18.30
C TYR A 24 9.41 4.70 18.36
N GLN A 25 8.83 4.76 19.57
CA GLN A 25 7.39 4.89 19.75
C GLN A 25 6.85 6.17 19.12
N SER A 26 7.62 7.27 19.12
CA SER A 26 7.20 8.55 18.54
C SER A 26 6.99 8.44 17.03
N ASP A 27 7.91 7.80 16.31
CA ASP A 27 7.80 7.59 14.87
C ASP A 27 6.65 6.63 14.53
N LEU A 28 6.53 5.51 15.25
CA LEU A 28 5.43 4.56 15.02
C LEU A 28 4.06 5.16 15.33
N SER A 29 3.94 5.92 16.42
CA SER A 29 2.73 6.67 16.74
C SER A 29 2.47 7.77 15.71
N TYR A 30 3.50 8.46 15.21
CA TYR A 30 3.34 9.44 14.14
C TYR A 30 2.70 8.81 12.89
N VAL A 31 3.31 7.75 12.34
CA VAL A 31 2.80 7.08 11.14
C VAL A 31 1.39 6.52 11.36
N SER A 32 1.17 5.87 12.51
CA SER A 32 -0.15 5.34 12.87
C SER A 32 -1.22 6.44 12.94
N ASN A 33 -0.92 7.55 13.62
CA ASN A 33 -1.85 8.67 13.76
C ASN A 33 -2.17 9.33 12.42
N GLN A 34 -1.19 9.43 11.50
CA GLN A 34 -1.45 9.92 10.14
C GLN A 34 -2.42 9.00 9.39
N ILE A 35 -2.28 7.68 9.52
CA ILE A 35 -3.22 6.71 8.94
C ILE A 35 -4.60 6.82 9.57
N ILE A 36 -4.68 6.87 10.89
CA ILE A 36 -5.94 6.94 11.62
C ILE A 36 -6.69 8.25 11.31
N SER A 37 -5.99 9.40 11.29
CA SER A 37 -6.60 10.69 10.95
C SER A 37 -7.25 10.65 9.58
N ARG A 38 -6.55 10.15 8.55
CA ARG A 38 -7.12 10.05 7.20
C ARG A 38 -8.28 9.06 7.08
N VAL A 39 -8.35 8.04 7.95
CA VAL A 39 -9.54 7.20 8.04
C VAL A 39 -10.70 8.00 8.65
N ASP A 40 -10.46 8.69 9.76
CA ASP A 40 -11.48 9.41 10.52
C ASP A 40 -12.01 10.65 9.77
N ASP A 41 -11.16 11.33 8.99
CA ASP A 41 -11.51 12.44 8.11
C ASP A 41 -12.28 11.99 6.85
N GLY A 42 -12.31 10.67 6.59
CA GLY A 42 -12.99 10.08 5.43
C GLY A 42 -12.15 10.03 4.15
N ASP A 43 -10.93 10.58 4.17
CA ASP A 43 -10.00 10.61 3.03
C ASP A 43 -9.75 9.21 2.45
N ILE A 44 -9.58 8.20 3.29
CA ILE A 44 -9.36 6.81 2.84
C ILE A 44 -10.58 6.28 2.08
N THR A 45 -11.79 6.61 2.53
CA THR A 45 -13.03 6.22 1.83
C THR A 45 -13.14 6.95 0.50
N GLN A 46 -12.79 8.25 0.46
CA GLN A 46 -12.77 9.05 -0.76
C GLN A 46 -11.71 8.53 -1.75
N MET A 47 -10.50 8.21 -1.28
CA MET A 47 -9.44 7.62 -2.09
C MET A 47 -9.87 6.30 -2.74
N MET A 48 -10.63 5.46 -2.02
CA MET A 48 -11.16 4.22 -2.60
C MET A 48 -12.24 4.47 -3.65
N GLN A 49 -13.07 5.51 -3.49
CA GLN A 49 -14.05 5.92 -4.49
C GLN A 49 -13.35 6.49 -5.74
N GLN A 50 -12.25 7.22 -5.57
CA GLN A 50 -11.46 7.79 -6.66
C GLN A 50 -10.83 6.75 -7.59
N LEU A 51 -10.84 5.46 -7.26
CA LEU A 51 -10.50 4.43 -8.25
C LEU A 51 -11.48 4.42 -9.45
N ASP A 52 -12.69 4.97 -9.31
CA ASP A 52 -13.60 5.20 -10.46
C ASP A 52 -13.03 6.18 -11.48
N LEU A 53 -12.02 6.98 -11.14
CA LEU A 53 -11.33 7.87 -12.08
C LEU A 53 -10.71 7.11 -13.26
N TYR A 54 -10.28 5.86 -13.06
CA TYR A 54 -9.84 5.02 -14.18
C TYR A 54 -10.96 4.84 -15.20
N ARG A 55 -12.18 4.55 -14.74
CA ARG A 55 -13.34 4.39 -15.62
C ARG A 55 -13.77 5.74 -16.22
N HIS A 56 -13.78 6.82 -15.44
CA HIS A 56 -14.16 8.15 -15.92
C HIS A 56 -13.19 8.70 -16.97
N ALA A 57 -11.91 8.34 -16.87
CA ALA A 57 -10.89 8.62 -17.88
C ALA A 57 -11.02 7.79 -19.18
N GLY A 58 -12.11 7.01 -19.33
CA GLY A 58 -12.36 6.20 -20.52
C GLY A 58 -11.47 4.95 -20.61
N LEU A 59 -10.80 4.58 -19.52
CA LEU A 59 -9.96 3.38 -19.46
C LEU A 59 -10.84 2.13 -19.35
N SER A 60 -10.24 0.95 -19.58
CA SER A 60 -10.92 -0.36 -19.50
C SER A 60 -10.10 -1.40 -18.73
N TYR A 61 -10.73 -2.40 -18.14
CA TYR A 61 -9.96 -3.44 -17.46
C TYR A 61 -9.04 -4.23 -18.40
N GLN A 62 -7.75 -4.31 -18.06
CA GLN A 62 -6.71 -5.05 -18.78
C GLN A 62 -6.04 -6.06 -17.82
N SER A 63 -6.38 -7.35 -17.95
CA SER A 63 -5.84 -8.40 -17.07
C SER A 63 -4.33 -8.56 -17.19
N ASN A 64 -3.74 -8.27 -18.35
CA ASN A 64 -2.29 -8.31 -18.58
C ASN A 64 -1.51 -7.22 -17.82
N LEU A 65 -2.17 -6.21 -17.25
CA LEU A 65 -1.53 -5.20 -16.40
C LEU A 65 -1.51 -5.61 -14.91
N THR A 66 -2.23 -6.68 -14.53
CA THR A 66 -2.25 -7.17 -13.16
C THR A 66 -1.00 -7.99 -12.82
N VAL A 67 -0.69 -8.10 -11.52
CA VAL A 67 0.38 -8.96 -11.03
C VAL A 67 -0.01 -10.42 -11.24
N PRO A 68 0.86 -11.25 -11.87
CA PRO A 68 0.63 -12.68 -11.95
C PRO A 68 0.48 -13.30 -10.57
N MET A 69 -0.54 -14.16 -10.39
CA MET A 69 -0.80 -14.90 -9.15
C MET A 69 0.19 -16.05 -8.94
N SER A 70 1.49 -15.75 -9.05
CA SER A 70 2.60 -16.65 -8.83
C SER A 70 3.68 -15.90 -8.07
N VAL A 71 3.86 -16.26 -6.79
CA VAL A 71 4.89 -15.63 -5.95
C VAL A 71 5.86 -16.74 -5.54
N ARG A 72 7.12 -16.66 -5.94
CA ARG A 72 8.16 -17.65 -5.56
C ARG A 72 9.38 -16.90 -5.05
N ASN A 73 10.09 -17.49 -4.07
CA ASN A 73 11.37 -16.98 -3.56
C ASN A 73 11.36 -15.51 -3.09
N LYS A 74 10.26 -15.04 -2.49
CA LYS A 74 10.13 -13.68 -1.96
C LYS A 74 10.27 -13.64 -0.44
N GLY A 75 11.06 -12.70 0.06
CA GLY A 75 11.16 -12.35 1.48
C GLY A 75 9.93 -11.59 1.99
N ASN A 76 9.88 -11.35 3.31
CA ASN A 76 8.71 -10.72 3.95
C ASN A 76 8.40 -9.33 3.38
N ASP A 77 9.43 -8.55 3.11
CA ASP A 77 9.34 -7.18 2.61
C ASP A 77 8.78 -7.14 1.18
N GLU A 78 9.29 -8.00 0.31
CA GLU A 78 8.77 -8.17 -1.06
C GLU A 78 7.33 -8.67 -1.05
N LEU A 79 6.98 -9.56 -0.12
CA LEU A 79 5.60 -10.03 0.06
C LEU A 79 4.66 -8.90 0.52
N ALA A 80 5.13 -7.99 1.37
CA ALA A 80 4.36 -6.82 1.79
C ALA A 80 4.12 -5.84 0.62
N VAL A 81 5.12 -5.61 -0.22
CA VAL A 81 4.92 -4.83 -1.46
C VAL A 81 3.91 -5.51 -2.38
N LEU A 82 4.06 -6.81 -2.61
CA LEU A 82 3.11 -7.58 -3.43
C LEU A 82 1.68 -7.58 -2.85
N LEU A 83 1.52 -7.60 -1.53
CA LEU A 83 0.22 -7.46 -0.87
C LEU A 83 -0.47 -6.17 -1.29
N GLY A 84 0.28 -5.06 -1.34
CA GLY A 84 -0.17 -3.79 -1.89
C GLY A 84 -0.62 -3.87 -3.34
N MET A 85 0.22 -4.46 -4.19
CA MET A 85 -0.05 -4.58 -5.62
C MET A 85 -1.31 -5.44 -5.91
N PHE A 86 -1.43 -6.61 -5.26
CA PHE A 86 -2.63 -7.45 -5.39
C PHE A 86 -3.87 -6.77 -4.82
N THR A 87 -3.74 -6.01 -3.73
CA THR A 87 -4.86 -5.24 -3.19
C THR A 87 -5.32 -4.17 -4.19
N PHE A 88 -4.40 -3.48 -4.86
CA PHE A 88 -4.75 -2.59 -5.97
C PHE A 88 -5.47 -3.34 -7.09
N ASP A 89 -4.93 -4.47 -7.56
CA ASP A 89 -5.51 -5.24 -8.67
C ASP A 89 -6.93 -5.76 -8.37
N ALA A 90 -7.18 -6.17 -7.12
CA ALA A 90 -8.51 -6.56 -6.69
C ALA A 90 -9.52 -5.41 -6.77
N ASN A 91 -9.11 -4.18 -6.41
CA ASN A 91 -9.98 -3.02 -6.49
C ASN A 91 -10.12 -2.51 -7.94
N TYR A 92 -9.05 -2.58 -8.73
CA TYR A 92 -9.08 -2.31 -10.17
C TYR A 92 -10.10 -3.21 -10.88
N ALA A 93 -10.06 -4.52 -10.64
CA ALA A 93 -11.06 -5.45 -11.16
C ALA A 93 -12.49 -5.07 -10.74
N MET A 94 -12.69 -4.75 -9.46
CA MET A 94 -14.00 -4.36 -8.92
C MET A 94 -14.59 -3.11 -9.60
N VAL A 95 -13.80 -2.04 -9.79
CA VAL A 95 -14.24 -0.79 -10.45
C VAL A 95 -14.81 -1.05 -11.85
N PHE A 96 -14.22 -1.99 -12.57
CA PHE A 96 -14.65 -2.39 -13.91
C PHE A 96 -15.68 -3.53 -13.92
N GLY A 97 -16.28 -3.85 -12.77
CA GLY A 97 -17.33 -4.87 -12.65
C GLY A 97 -16.83 -6.32 -12.76
N ARG A 98 -15.51 -6.54 -12.68
CA ARG A 98 -14.86 -7.86 -12.72
C ARG A 98 -14.80 -8.46 -11.32
N MET A 99 -15.97 -8.71 -10.75
CA MET A 99 -16.10 -9.15 -9.35
C MET A 99 -15.53 -10.54 -9.10
N ALA A 100 -15.63 -11.46 -10.08
CA ALA A 100 -15.02 -12.78 -9.96
C ALA A 100 -13.50 -12.66 -9.82
N GLU A 101 -12.86 -11.87 -10.68
CA GLU A 101 -11.42 -11.61 -10.63
C GLU A 101 -11.01 -10.89 -9.33
N SER A 102 -11.81 -9.92 -8.88
CA SER A 102 -11.59 -9.25 -7.58
C SER A 102 -11.59 -10.25 -6.42
N ILE A 103 -12.55 -11.18 -6.41
CA ILE A 103 -12.68 -12.22 -5.40
C ILE A 103 -11.51 -13.21 -5.48
N ASP A 104 -11.14 -13.66 -6.67
CA ASP A 104 -10.03 -14.58 -6.88
C ASP A 104 -8.71 -14.01 -6.35
N ILE A 105 -8.42 -12.73 -6.64
CA ILE A 105 -7.22 -12.06 -6.13
C ILE A 105 -7.27 -11.94 -4.59
N ARG A 106 -8.41 -11.58 -4.00
CA ARG A 106 -8.57 -11.52 -2.54
C ARG A 106 -8.41 -12.89 -1.88
N MET A 107 -8.90 -13.95 -2.52
CA MET A 107 -8.69 -15.33 -2.07
C MET A 107 -7.22 -15.72 -2.17
N PHE A 108 -6.53 -15.34 -3.25
CA PHE A 108 -5.08 -15.55 -3.37
C PHE A 108 -4.30 -14.85 -2.26
N ILE A 109 -4.61 -13.58 -1.96
CA ILE A 109 -4.01 -12.85 -0.84
C ILE A 109 -4.17 -13.65 0.45
N ARG A 110 -5.41 -14.06 0.76
CA ARG A 110 -5.73 -14.73 2.03
C ARG A 110 -5.11 -16.12 2.16
N ASN A 111 -5.21 -16.93 1.10
CA ASN A 111 -4.90 -18.35 1.18
C ASN A 111 -3.45 -18.66 0.81
N THR A 112 -2.79 -17.75 0.08
CA THR A 112 -1.44 -17.96 -0.44
C THR A 112 -0.46 -16.92 0.06
N LEU A 113 -0.81 -15.63 0.01
CA LEU A 113 0.15 -14.56 0.31
C LEU A 113 0.35 -14.37 1.83
N LEU A 114 -0.72 -14.07 2.57
CA LEU A 114 -0.67 -13.80 4.01
C LEU A 114 -0.05 -14.97 4.82
N PRO A 115 -0.36 -16.26 4.55
CA PRO A 115 0.24 -17.37 5.31
C PRO A 115 1.76 -17.49 5.14
N ARG A 116 2.35 -16.85 4.13
CA ARG A 116 3.81 -16.82 3.91
C ARG A 116 4.49 -15.63 4.56
N MET A 117 3.72 -14.63 4.99
CA MET A 117 4.22 -13.46 5.69
C MET A 117 4.25 -13.75 7.18
N LYS A 118 5.31 -13.30 7.88
CA LYS A 118 5.43 -13.53 9.33
C LYS A 118 4.26 -12.91 10.10
N GLN A 119 3.76 -11.76 9.63
CA GLN A 119 2.70 -11.00 10.29
C GLN A 119 1.30 -11.27 9.75
N GLY A 120 1.16 -12.15 8.75
CA GLY A 120 -0.10 -12.27 8.00
C GLY A 120 -1.30 -12.73 8.83
N ASN A 121 -1.08 -13.43 9.95
CA ASN A 121 -2.14 -13.85 10.88
C ASN A 121 -2.48 -12.80 11.96
N ARG A 122 -1.70 -11.72 12.06
CA ARG A 122 -1.85 -10.67 13.08
C ARG A 122 -2.68 -9.51 12.58
N VAL A 123 -2.76 -9.32 11.26
CA VAL A 123 -3.41 -8.20 10.61
C VAL A 123 -4.83 -8.55 10.17
N ASP A 124 -5.72 -7.58 10.23
CA ASP A 124 -7.11 -7.73 9.82
C ASP A 124 -7.24 -7.62 8.30
N PHE A 125 -7.40 -8.80 7.68
CA PHE A 125 -7.84 -8.99 6.30
C PHE A 125 -9.13 -9.81 6.24
N THR A 126 -9.99 -9.67 7.25
CA THR A 126 -11.30 -10.32 7.30
C THR A 126 -12.13 -9.93 6.07
N PRO A 127 -12.72 -10.89 5.34
CA PRO A 127 -13.54 -10.56 4.18
C PRO A 127 -14.76 -9.76 4.61
N ALA A 128 -15.22 -8.88 3.71
CA ALA A 128 -16.52 -8.26 3.86
C ALA A 128 -17.63 -9.32 3.94
N ARG A 129 -18.77 -8.95 4.52
CA ARG A 129 -19.91 -9.86 4.70
C ARG A 129 -20.32 -10.48 3.36
N GLN A 130 -20.59 -11.79 3.34
CA GLN A 130 -20.95 -12.51 2.11
C GLN A 130 -22.12 -11.84 1.36
N GLY A 131 -23.18 -11.45 2.07
CA GLY A 131 -24.31 -10.76 1.44
C GLY A 131 -23.95 -9.43 0.77
N LEU A 132 -22.90 -8.74 1.25
CA LEU A 132 -22.37 -7.54 0.60
C LEU A 132 -21.67 -7.89 -0.72
N MET A 133 -20.84 -8.95 -0.69
CA MET A 133 -20.17 -9.44 -1.89
C MET A 133 -21.16 -9.93 -2.95
N GLU A 134 -22.20 -10.65 -2.55
CA GLU A 134 -23.26 -11.10 -3.47
C GLU A 134 -24.02 -9.93 -4.11
N ARG A 135 -24.27 -8.84 -3.37
CA ARG A 135 -24.84 -7.61 -3.93
C ARG A 135 -23.93 -7.04 -5.02
N LEU A 136 -22.64 -6.90 -4.74
CA LEU A 136 -21.67 -6.37 -5.70
C LEU A 136 -21.47 -7.31 -6.90
N MET A 137 -21.55 -8.62 -6.72
CA MET A 137 -21.53 -9.57 -7.84
C MET A 137 -22.73 -9.41 -8.78
N ARG A 138 -23.92 -9.13 -8.23
CA ARG A 138 -25.14 -8.90 -9.04
C ARG A 138 -25.16 -7.51 -9.68
N ASN A 139 -24.71 -6.50 -8.94
CA ASN A 139 -24.61 -5.13 -9.41
C ASN A 139 -23.31 -4.50 -8.89
N PRO A 140 -22.22 -4.54 -9.68
CA PRO A 140 -20.95 -3.93 -9.27
C PRO A 140 -21.02 -2.42 -9.09
N GLN A 141 -22.07 -1.77 -9.59
CA GLN A 141 -22.31 -0.34 -9.48
C GLN A 141 -23.31 0.01 -8.37
N ASP A 142 -23.63 -0.93 -7.47
CA ASP A 142 -24.44 -0.65 -6.28
C ASP A 142 -23.66 0.29 -5.33
N GLU A 143 -23.93 1.59 -5.42
CA GLU A 143 -23.25 2.64 -4.66
C GLU A 143 -23.30 2.42 -3.15
N GLN A 144 -24.43 1.95 -2.62
CA GLN A 144 -24.58 1.67 -1.20
C GLN A 144 -23.70 0.48 -0.79
N ALA A 145 -23.67 -0.59 -1.60
CA ALA A 145 -22.82 -1.73 -1.33
C ALA A 145 -21.32 -1.36 -1.42
N ARG A 146 -20.93 -0.53 -2.40
CA ARG A 146 -19.57 -0.01 -2.51
C ARG A 146 -19.19 0.85 -1.31
N LYS A 147 -20.09 1.73 -0.85
CA LYS A 147 -19.88 2.54 0.35
C LYS A 147 -19.65 1.66 1.59
N MET A 148 -20.51 0.67 1.82
CA MET A 148 -20.36 -0.27 2.94
C MET A 148 -19.05 -1.07 2.85
N LEU A 149 -18.59 -1.42 1.65
CA LEU A 149 -17.32 -2.08 1.45
C LEU A 149 -16.16 -1.16 1.79
N ASN A 150 -16.19 0.09 1.33
CA ASN A 150 -15.14 1.07 1.64
C ASN A 150 -15.06 1.36 3.15
N GLU A 151 -16.20 1.50 3.83
CA GLU A 151 -16.26 1.64 5.29
C GLU A 151 -15.68 0.41 6.01
N HIS A 152 -15.98 -0.80 5.52
CA HIS A 152 -15.39 -2.04 6.04
C HIS A 152 -13.86 -2.00 5.91
N VAL A 153 -13.32 -1.69 4.73
CA VAL A 153 -11.88 -1.64 4.49
C VAL A 153 -11.22 -0.52 5.30
N ALA A 154 -11.83 0.67 5.38
CA ALA A 154 -11.33 1.77 6.20
C ALA A 154 -11.22 1.37 7.68
N SER A 155 -12.20 0.62 8.20
CA SER A 155 -12.14 0.08 9.55
C SER A 155 -10.99 -0.93 9.76
N GLN A 156 -10.64 -1.71 8.73
CA GLN A 156 -9.51 -2.64 8.78
C GLN A 156 -8.18 -1.90 8.78
N ILE A 157 -8.06 -0.87 7.93
CA ILE A 157 -6.87 0.00 7.89
C ILE A 157 -6.66 0.65 9.26
N LYS A 158 -7.72 1.20 9.87
CA LYS A 158 -7.65 1.78 11.22
C LYS A 158 -7.18 0.78 12.27
N ARG A 159 -7.80 -0.40 12.36
CA ARG A 159 -7.39 -1.46 13.31
C ARG A 159 -5.95 -1.91 13.10
N ASN A 160 -5.51 -2.02 11.85
CA ASN A 160 -4.14 -2.40 11.52
C ASN A 160 -3.15 -1.29 11.90
N ALA A 161 -3.51 -0.01 11.73
CA ALA A 161 -2.69 1.13 12.17
C ALA A 161 -2.58 1.19 13.71
N GLU A 162 -3.70 1.01 14.43
CA GLU A 162 -3.70 0.92 15.90
C GLU A 162 -2.80 -0.22 16.41
N LEU A 163 -2.75 -1.33 15.68
CA LEU A 163 -1.84 -2.44 15.98
C LEU A 163 -0.39 -2.10 15.63
N ALA A 164 -0.15 -1.46 14.48
CA ALA A 164 1.17 -1.07 13.99
C ALA A 164 1.86 -0.03 14.87
N GLU A 165 1.10 0.81 15.58
CA GLU A 165 1.62 1.79 16.54
C GLU A 165 2.61 1.15 17.54
N LYS A 166 2.40 -0.13 17.88
CA LYS A 166 3.21 -0.86 18.88
C LYS A 166 4.04 -1.97 18.27
N ASP A 167 4.07 -2.07 16.94
CA ASP A 167 4.71 -3.16 16.24
C ASP A 167 5.35 -2.71 14.92
N LEU A 168 6.67 -2.64 14.94
CA LEU A 168 7.48 -2.21 13.80
C LEU A 168 7.32 -3.14 12.59
N GLU A 169 7.18 -4.45 12.78
CA GLU A 169 7.04 -5.39 11.66
C GLU A 169 5.69 -5.23 10.95
N ILE A 170 4.62 -4.94 11.70
CA ILE A 170 3.32 -4.60 11.14
C ILE A 170 3.35 -3.22 10.48
N MET A 171 4.00 -2.23 11.11
CA MET A 171 4.17 -0.91 10.50
C MET A 171 4.89 -1.00 9.15
N GLN A 172 6.01 -1.73 9.11
CA GLN A 172 6.76 -2.00 7.88
C GLN A 172 5.87 -2.64 6.82
N MET A 173 5.07 -3.64 7.20
CA MET A 173 4.15 -4.30 6.29
C MET A 173 3.10 -3.35 5.71
N LEU A 174 2.56 -2.42 6.51
CA LEU A 174 1.57 -1.43 6.06
C LEU A 174 2.20 -0.40 5.12
N VAL A 175 3.37 0.14 5.46
CA VAL A 175 4.10 1.11 4.60
C VAL A 175 4.47 0.47 3.27
N TYR A 176 5.04 -0.73 3.27
CA TYR A 176 5.38 -1.45 2.04
C TYR A 176 4.15 -1.88 1.24
N GLY A 177 3.06 -2.25 1.91
CA GLY A 177 1.77 -2.49 1.27
C GLY A 177 1.23 -1.24 0.58
N TYR A 178 1.31 -0.07 1.23
CA TYR A 178 0.87 1.18 0.62
C TYR A 178 1.74 1.56 -0.58
N TYR A 179 3.08 1.45 -0.43
CA TYR A 179 4.04 1.63 -1.52
C TYR A 179 3.74 0.72 -2.73
N GLY A 180 3.51 -0.57 -2.51
CA GLY A 180 3.16 -1.50 -3.58
C GLY A 180 1.88 -1.11 -4.31
N ALA A 181 0.84 -0.68 -3.59
CA ALA A 181 -0.40 -0.19 -4.18
C ALA A 181 -0.20 1.11 -5.00
N MET A 182 0.78 1.95 -4.64
CA MET A 182 1.12 3.16 -5.40
C MET A 182 1.80 2.81 -6.72
N ILE A 183 2.85 2.00 -6.66
CA ILE A 183 3.60 1.59 -7.85
C ILE A 183 2.70 0.86 -8.84
N GLN A 184 1.86 -0.07 -8.35
CA GLN A 184 0.94 -0.80 -9.23
C GLN A 184 -0.13 0.14 -9.82
N GLY A 185 -0.67 1.07 -9.04
CA GLY A 185 -1.65 2.04 -9.54
C GLY A 185 -1.07 2.97 -10.60
N LEU A 186 0.13 3.50 -10.36
CA LEU A 186 0.84 4.33 -11.33
C LEU A 186 1.21 3.56 -12.59
N TYR A 187 1.66 2.31 -12.46
CA TYR A 187 1.95 1.43 -13.60
C TYR A 187 0.70 1.23 -14.47
N VAL A 188 -0.45 0.92 -13.87
CA VAL A 188 -1.71 0.75 -14.62
C VAL A 188 -2.15 2.08 -15.25
N ALA A 189 -2.16 3.18 -14.49
CA ALA A 189 -2.59 4.49 -15.00
C ALA A 189 -1.74 4.94 -16.19
N THR A 190 -0.41 4.86 -16.07
CA THR A 190 0.51 5.25 -17.13
C THR A 190 0.41 4.31 -18.33
N SER A 191 0.44 2.98 -18.12
CA SER A 191 0.41 1.99 -19.22
C SER A 191 -0.82 2.14 -20.10
N MET A 192 -1.95 2.47 -19.49
CA MET A 192 -3.21 2.66 -20.20
C MET A 192 -3.34 4.02 -20.88
N SER A 193 -2.66 5.05 -20.35
CA SER A 193 -2.79 6.43 -20.83
C SER A 193 -1.76 6.81 -21.90
N MET A 194 -0.72 6.00 -22.12
CA MET A 194 0.39 6.31 -23.05
C MET A 194 -0.06 6.68 -24.48
N SER A 195 -1.17 6.12 -24.95
CA SER A 195 -1.68 6.35 -26.32
C SER A 195 -3.03 7.05 -26.35
N LEU A 196 -3.48 7.60 -25.24
CA LEU A 196 -4.79 8.25 -25.13
C LEU A 196 -4.67 9.77 -25.25
N PRO A 197 -5.71 10.46 -25.76
CA PRO A 197 -5.81 11.90 -25.66
C PRO A 197 -5.75 12.36 -24.20
N LEU A 198 -5.06 13.48 -23.95
CA LEU A 198 -4.91 14.05 -22.60
C LEU A 198 -6.16 14.86 -22.22
N THR A 199 -7.25 14.16 -21.92
CA THR A 199 -8.52 14.77 -21.49
C THR A 199 -8.44 15.26 -20.04
N PRO A 200 -9.38 16.13 -19.59
CA PRO A 200 -9.48 16.52 -18.18
C PRO A 200 -9.56 15.33 -17.23
N GLU A 201 -10.28 14.27 -17.60
CA GLU A 201 -10.45 13.07 -16.77
C GLU A 201 -9.14 12.28 -16.63
N ILE A 202 -8.31 12.24 -17.67
CA ILE A 202 -6.95 11.70 -17.58
C ILE A 202 -6.11 12.56 -16.63
N LYS A 203 -6.21 13.89 -16.69
CA LYS A 203 -5.50 14.78 -15.75
C LYS A 203 -5.93 14.53 -14.30
N ASP A 204 -7.23 14.41 -14.04
CA ASP A 204 -7.77 14.10 -12.70
C ASP A 204 -7.25 12.75 -12.19
N LEU A 205 -7.11 11.75 -13.05
CA LEU A 205 -6.50 10.46 -12.69
C LEU A 205 -5.05 10.62 -12.23
N PHE A 206 -4.25 11.47 -12.88
CA PHE A 206 -2.85 11.71 -12.50
C PHE A 206 -2.72 12.61 -11.26
N GLU A 207 -3.62 13.56 -11.06
CA GLU A 207 -3.73 14.31 -9.81
C GLU A 207 -4.03 13.37 -8.63
N TYR A 208 -4.93 12.42 -8.84
CA TYR A 208 -5.18 11.37 -7.85
C TYR A 208 -3.94 10.51 -7.57
N GLN A 209 -3.13 10.15 -8.58
CA GLN A 209 -1.87 9.45 -8.31
C GLN A 209 -0.91 10.31 -7.48
N LEU A 210 -0.81 11.61 -7.78
CA LEU A 210 0.03 12.54 -7.03
C LEU A 210 -0.39 12.60 -5.55
N ILE A 211 -1.68 12.77 -5.26
CA ILE A 211 -2.21 12.83 -3.88
C ILE A 211 -1.81 11.58 -3.08
N ARG A 212 -1.92 10.39 -3.68
CA ARG A 212 -1.58 9.14 -2.97
C ARG A 212 -0.07 9.01 -2.76
N LEU A 213 0.75 9.46 -3.71
CA LEU A 213 2.21 9.47 -3.58
C LEU A 213 2.67 10.46 -2.50
N GLN A 214 2.08 11.66 -2.46
CA GLN A 214 2.33 12.64 -1.41
C GLN A 214 1.96 12.11 -0.04
N TYR A 215 0.88 11.34 0.06
CA TYR A 215 0.54 10.72 1.32
C TYR A 215 1.59 9.69 1.75
N LEU A 216 2.10 8.85 0.84
CA LEU A 216 3.18 7.93 1.17
C LEU A 216 4.44 8.68 1.60
N ASP A 217 4.78 9.78 0.93
CA ASP A 217 5.90 10.65 1.31
C ASP A 217 5.69 11.20 2.73
N GLU A 218 4.52 11.79 3.03
CA GLU A 218 4.18 12.29 4.38
C GLU A 218 4.34 11.23 5.47
N LEU A 219 3.99 9.97 5.19
CA LEU A 219 4.13 8.88 6.18
C LEU A 219 5.59 8.59 6.55
N ILE A 220 6.54 8.77 5.63
CA ILE A 220 7.91 8.28 5.83
C ILE A 220 8.98 9.38 5.80
N HIS A 221 8.69 10.56 5.29
CA HIS A 221 9.69 11.60 5.07
C HIS A 221 10.23 12.20 6.38
N ASN A 222 9.35 12.34 7.37
CA ASN A 222 9.63 13.04 8.63
C ASN A 222 10.04 12.12 9.80
N LEU A 223 10.44 10.89 9.51
CA LEU A 223 10.90 9.94 10.52
C LEU A 223 12.21 10.42 11.17
N GLU A 224 12.24 10.46 12.50
CA GLU A 224 13.37 11.02 13.25
C GLU A 224 14.51 10.01 13.44
N HIS A 225 14.17 8.72 13.63
CA HIS A 225 15.13 7.69 14.03
C HIS A 225 15.69 6.92 12.85
N SER A 226 17.02 6.87 12.71
CA SER A 226 17.71 6.21 11.59
C SER A 226 17.28 4.76 11.36
N ASP A 227 17.12 4.00 12.45
CA ASP A 227 16.84 2.57 12.38
C ASP A 227 15.41 2.33 11.88
N ILE A 228 14.49 3.24 12.21
CA ILE A 228 13.11 3.21 11.70
C ILE A 228 13.09 3.60 10.22
N ARG A 229 13.86 4.60 9.81
CA ARG A 229 14.00 4.96 8.40
C ARG A 229 14.51 3.80 7.56
N GLU A 230 15.50 3.07 8.06
CA GLU A 230 16.05 1.88 7.40
C GLU A 230 14.99 0.78 7.28
N VAL A 231 14.33 0.42 8.39
CA VAL A 231 13.31 -0.65 8.40
C VAL A 231 12.10 -0.30 7.54
N LEU A 232 11.60 0.93 7.63
CA LEU A 232 10.49 1.41 6.80
C LEU A 232 10.92 1.73 5.36
N GLY A 233 12.20 1.50 5.02
CA GLY A 233 12.74 1.63 3.68
C GLY A 233 12.64 3.04 3.10
N GLN A 234 12.72 4.09 3.93
CA GLN A 234 12.54 5.48 3.51
C GLN A 234 13.42 5.83 2.31
N GLU A 235 14.73 5.56 2.38
CA GLU A 235 15.66 5.86 1.29
C GLU A 235 15.24 5.17 -0.01
N LYS A 236 14.92 3.87 0.06
CA LYS A 236 14.48 3.10 -1.12
C LYS A 236 13.19 3.68 -1.70
N ILE A 237 12.19 3.94 -0.87
CA ILE A 237 10.89 4.44 -1.33
C ILE A 237 11.02 5.86 -1.90
N CYS A 238 11.62 6.79 -1.16
CA CYS A 238 11.82 8.19 -1.58
C CYS A 238 12.64 8.29 -2.87
N SER A 239 13.67 7.44 -3.05
CA SER A 239 14.44 7.40 -4.31
C SER A 239 13.60 7.11 -5.56
N ILE A 240 12.42 6.50 -5.39
CA ILE A 240 11.48 6.17 -6.45
C ILE A 240 10.35 7.20 -6.52
N ILE A 241 9.74 7.58 -5.39
CA ILE A 241 8.54 8.43 -5.38
C ILE A 241 8.84 9.92 -5.53
N ASP A 242 9.94 10.43 -4.95
CA ASP A 242 10.25 11.87 -5.00
C ASP A 242 10.40 12.38 -6.44
N PRO A 243 11.13 11.66 -7.34
CA PRO A 243 11.23 12.08 -8.73
C PRO A 243 9.89 12.02 -9.48
N ILE A 244 8.94 11.20 -9.04
CA ILE A 244 7.60 11.15 -9.64
C ILE A 244 6.78 12.34 -9.16
N ILE A 245 6.78 12.61 -7.85
CA ILE A 245 6.10 13.74 -7.23
C ILE A 245 6.59 15.06 -7.84
N GLU A 246 7.91 15.25 -7.92
CA GLU A 246 8.50 16.46 -8.49
C GLU A 246 8.01 16.69 -9.92
N ARG A 247 8.03 15.67 -10.78
CA ARG A 247 7.59 15.79 -12.18
C ARG A 247 6.09 16.10 -12.29
N LEU A 248 5.25 15.47 -11.48
CA LEU A 248 3.81 15.73 -11.45
C LEU A 248 3.48 17.12 -10.89
N GLN A 249 4.24 17.63 -9.91
CA GLN A 249 4.05 18.96 -9.33
C GLN A 249 4.56 20.08 -10.23
N VAL A 250 5.78 19.94 -10.79
CA VAL A 250 6.41 20.96 -11.65
C VAL A 250 5.57 21.23 -12.89
N THR A 251 4.86 20.21 -13.39
CA THR A 251 4.02 20.35 -14.57
C THR A 251 2.71 21.08 -14.30
N ARG A 252 2.34 21.36 -13.03
CA ARG A 252 1.18 22.20 -12.62
C ARG A 252 -0.10 22.00 -13.45
N GLY A 253 -0.39 20.78 -13.91
CA GLY A 253 -1.57 20.45 -14.71
C GLY A 253 -1.35 20.39 -16.24
N GLU A 254 -0.14 20.58 -16.74
CA GLU A 254 0.27 20.27 -18.12
C GLU A 254 0.85 18.85 -18.20
N LEU A 255 -0.01 17.87 -17.97
CA LEU A 255 0.28 16.49 -18.32
C LEU A 255 0.62 16.42 -19.82
N THR A 256 1.74 15.81 -20.18
CA THR A 256 2.17 15.56 -21.56
C THR A 256 2.34 14.05 -21.82
N SER A 257 2.31 13.65 -23.09
CA SER A 257 2.52 12.24 -23.46
C SER A 257 3.93 11.79 -23.11
N GLU A 258 4.93 12.67 -23.24
CA GLU A 258 6.31 12.44 -22.82
C GLU A 258 6.40 12.19 -21.32
N LEU A 259 5.73 13.00 -20.51
CA LEU A 259 5.69 12.80 -19.07
C LEU A 259 5.07 11.46 -18.70
N ILE A 260 3.93 11.08 -19.30
CA ILE A 260 3.29 9.77 -19.04
C ILE A 260 4.25 8.64 -19.37
N LYS A 261 4.99 8.75 -20.48
CA LYS A 261 5.98 7.75 -20.90
C LYS A 261 7.15 7.65 -19.91
N ASP A 262 7.65 8.79 -19.43
CA ASP A 262 8.73 8.83 -18.45
C ASP A 262 8.28 8.21 -17.11
N LEU A 263 7.08 8.58 -16.64
CA LEU A 263 6.47 8.00 -15.44
C LEU A 263 6.24 6.49 -15.58
N ASN A 264 5.83 6.03 -16.78
CA ASN A 264 5.70 4.61 -17.07
C ASN A 264 7.04 3.88 -16.92
N GLY A 265 8.13 4.46 -17.43
CA GLY A 265 9.47 3.89 -17.30
C GLY A 265 9.87 3.66 -15.84
N ILE A 266 9.64 4.65 -14.98
CA ILE A 266 9.92 4.54 -13.54
C ILE A 266 9.03 3.47 -12.90
N ALA A 267 7.72 3.49 -13.16
CA ALA A 267 6.78 2.54 -12.59
C ALA A 267 7.06 1.09 -13.04
N VAL A 268 7.43 0.87 -14.30
CA VAL A 268 7.83 -0.43 -14.84
C VAL A 268 9.07 -0.95 -14.12
N GLN A 269 10.10 -0.11 -13.99
CA GLN A 269 11.34 -0.49 -13.30
C GLN A 269 11.06 -0.87 -11.84
N ALA A 270 10.39 0.01 -11.09
CA ALA A 270 10.05 -0.23 -9.68
C ALA A 270 9.20 -1.51 -9.51
N ARG A 271 8.20 -1.72 -10.38
CA ARG A 271 7.35 -2.92 -10.36
C ARG A 271 8.14 -4.20 -10.65
N SER A 272 9.12 -4.14 -11.56
CA SER A 272 9.87 -5.32 -12.03
C SER A 272 10.72 -5.97 -10.93
N GLU A 273 11.13 -5.21 -9.91
CA GLU A 273 11.85 -5.74 -8.75
C GLU A 273 11.04 -6.78 -7.98
N TYR A 274 9.71 -6.64 -7.97
CA TYR A 274 8.82 -7.45 -7.14
C TYR A 274 8.08 -8.52 -7.95
N VAL A 275 7.70 -8.21 -9.19
CA VAL A 275 6.81 -9.04 -10.00
C VAL A 275 7.56 -10.13 -10.77
N ASN A 276 8.87 -9.99 -10.99
CA ASN A 276 9.64 -10.99 -11.69
C ASN A 276 9.99 -12.19 -10.77
N PRO A 277 9.81 -13.44 -11.25
CA PRO A 277 10.08 -14.66 -10.51
C PRO A 277 11.57 -14.98 -10.31
#